data_AF-A0A7C3B808-F1
#
_entry.id   AF-A0A7C3B808-F1
#
_cell.length_a   1.000
_cell.length_b   1.000
_cell.length_c   1.000
_cell.angle_alpha   90.00
_cell.angle_beta   90.00
_cell.angle_gamma   90.00
#
_symmetry.space_group_name_H-M   'P 1'
#
loop_
_entity.id
_entity.type
_entity.pdbx_description
1 polymer ?
#
loop_
_entity_poly.entity_id
_entity_poly.type
_entity_poly.pdbx_seq_one_letter_code
_entity_poly.pdbx_strand_id
1 'polypeptide(L)'
;MTRRSRLKVYRCKCGGIYNLYSGTVFQGKHFRPAQAILLLRGVCKGEPTAQIAREIGVARQTVHDMRKVLQAQAQRLQPETPLPDRQTETDEMFQNAGEKRSTPSGS
;
A
#
# COMPACT_ATOMS: atom_id res chain seq x y z
N MET A 1 3.14 23.32 5.80
CA MET A 1 3.06 21.88 6.11
C MET A 1 3.61 21.05 4.95
N THR A 2 4.87 20.63 5.04
CA THR A 2 5.54 19.47 4.36
C THR A 2 6.91 19.19 5.01
N ARG A 3 7.22 19.79 6.18
CA ARG A 3 8.58 19.87 6.74
C ARG A 3 9.26 18.50 6.87
N ARG A 4 8.48 17.45 7.14
CA ARG A 4 8.96 16.05 7.25
C ARG A 4 9.17 15.35 5.90
N SER A 5 8.34 15.60 4.88
CA SER A 5 8.45 14.94 3.58
C SER A 5 9.47 15.59 2.65
N ARG A 6 9.82 16.87 2.90
CA ARG A 6 10.76 17.68 2.08
C ARG A 6 10.36 17.78 0.60
N LEU A 7 9.07 17.64 0.30
CA LEU A 7 8.56 17.76 -1.07
C LEU A 7 8.46 19.22 -1.50
N LYS A 8 8.78 19.48 -2.77
CA LYS A 8 8.43 20.73 -3.44
C LYS A 8 6.92 20.83 -3.56
N VAL A 9 6.38 21.98 -3.17
CA VAL A 9 4.95 22.28 -3.19
C VAL A 9 4.69 23.31 -4.27
N TYR A 10 3.75 23.03 -5.14
CA TYR A 10 3.29 23.91 -6.21
C TYR A 10 1.92 24.48 -5.82
N ARG A 11 1.73 25.78 -6.04
CA ARG A 11 0.44 26.45 -5.86
C ARG A 11 -0.09 26.86 -7.22
N CYS A 12 -1.28 26.39 -7.57
CA CYS A 12 -1.98 26.79 -8.78
C CYS A 12 -2.68 28.13 -8.56
N LYS A 13 -2.91 28.87 -9.65
CA LYS A 13 -3.69 30.12 -9.63
C LYS A 13 -5.14 29.92 -9.18
N CYS A 14 -5.71 28.71 -9.32
CA CYS A 14 -7.03 28.35 -8.80
C CYS A 14 -7.06 28.11 -7.27
N GLY A 15 -5.93 28.28 -6.56
CA GLY A 15 -5.82 28.04 -5.12
C GLY A 15 -5.45 26.59 -4.75
N GLY A 16 -5.43 25.67 -5.71
CA GLY A 16 -5.03 24.29 -5.49
C GLY A 16 -3.55 24.15 -5.09
N ILE A 17 -3.26 23.23 -4.15
CA ILE A 17 -1.91 22.90 -3.71
C ILE A 17 -1.56 21.49 -4.18
N TYR A 18 -0.44 21.38 -4.90
CA TYR A 18 0.02 20.12 -5.48
C TYR A 18 1.45 19.80 -5.06
N ASN A 19 1.76 18.52 -4.96
CA ASN A 19 3.12 18.02 -4.80
C ASN A 19 3.22 16.65 -5.49
N LEU A 20 4.40 16.02 -5.38
CA LEU A 20 4.68 14.71 -5.99
C LEU A 20 3.63 13.63 -5.68
N TYR A 21 2.96 13.71 -4.51
CA TYR A 21 1.99 12.71 -4.08
C TYR A 21 0.54 13.06 -4.39
N SER A 22 0.26 14.23 -4.97
CA SER A 22 -1.10 14.59 -5.38
C SER A 22 -1.65 13.57 -6.37
N GLY A 23 -2.89 13.11 -6.15
CA GLY A 23 -3.56 12.09 -6.96
C GLY A 23 -3.10 10.65 -6.70
N THR A 24 -2.21 10.42 -5.74
CA THR A 24 -1.67 9.09 -5.44
C THR A 24 -2.15 8.59 -4.08
N VAL A 25 -1.89 7.31 -3.79
CA VAL A 25 -2.09 6.70 -2.46
C VAL A 25 -1.29 7.37 -1.35
N PHE A 26 -0.24 8.13 -1.70
CA PHE A 26 0.58 8.89 -0.77
C PHE A 26 0.07 10.31 -0.54
N GLN A 27 -1.06 10.71 -1.14
CA GLN A 27 -1.62 12.04 -0.95
C GLN A 27 -1.85 12.34 0.53
N GLY A 28 -1.39 13.52 0.98
CA GLY A 28 -1.47 13.94 2.38
C GLY A 28 -0.51 13.20 3.33
N LYS A 29 0.31 12.27 2.84
CA LYS A 29 1.29 11.55 3.66
C LYS A 29 2.62 12.30 3.72
N HIS A 30 3.35 12.08 4.81
CA HIS A 30 4.60 12.77 5.11
C HIS A 30 5.86 11.94 4.80
N PHE A 31 5.76 10.91 3.97
CA PHE A 31 6.92 10.14 3.53
C PHE A 31 7.87 11.00 2.71
N ARG A 32 9.17 10.85 2.94
CA ARG A 32 10.18 11.27 1.96
C ARG A 32 10.06 10.38 0.72
N PRO A 33 10.39 10.87 -0.49
CA PRO A 33 10.32 10.07 -1.71
C PRO A 33 10.99 8.70 -1.60
N ALA A 34 12.20 8.65 -1.03
CA ALA A 34 12.91 7.40 -0.80
C ALA A 34 12.13 6.41 0.09
N GLN A 35 11.46 6.89 1.14
CA GLN A 35 10.65 6.02 2.01
C GLN A 35 9.44 5.47 1.25
N ALA A 36 8.80 6.28 0.40
CA ALA A 36 7.67 5.82 -0.43
C ALA A 36 8.10 4.72 -1.40
N ILE A 37 9.23 4.89 -2.09
CA ILE A 37 9.78 3.88 -3.02
C ILE A 37 10.19 2.61 -2.28
N LEU A 38 10.90 2.71 -1.15
CA LEU A 38 11.32 1.54 -0.37
C LEU A 38 10.11 0.79 0.23
N LEU A 39 9.08 1.50 0.65
CA LEU A 39 7.82 0.91 1.09
C LEU A 39 7.16 0.11 -0.03
N LEU A 40 7.02 0.69 -1.23
CA LEU A 40 6.49 -0.01 -2.40
C LEU A 40 7.31 -1.26 -2.72
N ARG A 41 8.64 -1.13 -2.76
CA ARG A 41 9.58 -2.26 -3.00
C ARG A 41 9.33 -3.40 -2.01
N GLY A 42 9.33 -3.09 -0.71
CA GLY A 42 9.16 -4.10 0.33
C GLY A 42 7.77 -4.75 0.30
N VAL A 43 6.72 -3.98 0.00
CA VAL A 43 5.36 -4.53 -0.14
C VAL A 43 5.28 -5.49 -1.33
N CYS A 44 5.77 -5.08 -2.51
CA CYS A 44 5.77 -5.92 -3.72
C CYS A 44 6.63 -7.18 -3.60
N LYS A 45 7.74 -7.11 -2.83
CA LYS A 45 8.58 -8.29 -2.52
C LYS A 45 7.96 -9.23 -1.48
N GLY A 46 6.86 -8.87 -0.84
CA GLY A 46 6.28 -9.65 0.26
C GLY A 46 7.08 -9.57 1.56
N GLU A 47 7.95 -8.57 1.75
CA GLU A 47 8.76 -8.43 2.96
C GLU A 47 7.87 -8.22 4.21
N PRO A 48 8.26 -8.73 5.40
CA PRO A 48 7.49 -8.51 6.62
C PRO A 48 7.35 -7.03 6.98
N THR A 49 6.16 -6.60 7.42
CA THR A 49 5.87 -5.19 7.82
C THR A 49 6.88 -4.63 8.82
N ALA A 50 7.36 -5.43 9.78
CA ALA A 50 8.40 -5.02 10.73
C ALA A 50 9.73 -4.69 10.05
N GLN A 51 10.12 -5.47 9.05
CA GLN A 51 11.38 -5.28 8.34
C GLN A 51 11.36 -3.97 7.57
N ILE A 52 10.29 -3.73 6.79
CA ILE A 52 10.13 -2.48 6.04
C ILE A 52 10.11 -1.27 6.99
N ALA A 53 9.40 -1.37 8.12
CA ALA A 53 9.31 -0.29 9.10
C ALA A 53 10.67 0.10 9.66
N ARG A 54 11.52 -0.90 9.98
CA ARG A 54 12.91 -0.68 10.41
C ARG A 54 13.76 -0.06 9.29
N GLU A 55 13.65 -0.57 8.07
CA GLU A 55 14.43 -0.07 6.92
C GLU A 55 14.13 1.39 6.61
N ILE A 56 12.86 1.79 6.60
CA ILE A 56 12.46 3.16 6.22
C ILE A 56 12.33 4.11 7.42
N GLY A 57 12.54 3.63 8.65
CA GLY A 57 12.54 4.42 9.88
C GLY A 57 11.17 5.00 10.25
N VAL A 58 10.11 4.19 10.18
CA VAL A 58 8.74 4.59 10.58
C VAL A 58 8.11 3.54 11.49
N ALA A 59 6.99 3.88 12.14
CA ALA A 59 6.28 2.93 12.99
C ALA A 59 5.74 1.74 12.16
N ARG A 60 5.76 0.53 12.76
CA ARG A 60 5.19 -0.68 12.14
C ARG A 60 3.74 -0.49 11.72
N GLN A 61 2.94 0.20 12.55
CA GLN A 61 1.54 0.49 12.23
C GLN A 61 1.40 1.33 10.96
N THR A 62 2.25 2.35 10.76
CA THR A 62 2.25 3.17 9.54
C THR A 62 2.48 2.33 8.28
N VAL A 63 3.42 1.38 8.33
CA VAL A 63 3.67 0.45 7.20
C VAL A 63 2.49 -0.49 7.01
N HIS A 64 1.91 -1.00 8.10
CA HIS A 64 0.76 -1.90 8.03
C HIS A 64 -0.44 -1.24 7.34
N ASP A 65 -0.78 -0.02 7.76
CA ASP A 65 -1.90 0.74 7.19
C ASP A 65 -1.64 1.06 5.71
N MET A 66 -0.41 1.45 5.37
CA MET A 66 -0.08 1.73 3.96
C MET A 66 -0.14 0.47 3.10
N ARG A 67 0.25 -0.69 3.63
CA ARG A 67 0.12 -1.96 2.92
C ARG A 67 -1.35 -2.26 2.61
N LYS A 68 -2.27 -2.05 3.56
CA LYS A 68 -3.71 -2.22 3.31
C LYS A 68 -4.21 -1.27 2.23
N VAL A 69 -3.80 0.00 2.28
CA VAL A 69 -4.16 0.98 1.24
C VAL A 69 -3.65 0.54 -0.13
N LEU A 70 -2.40 0.09 -0.23
CA LEU A 70 -1.82 -0.39 -1.49
C LEU A 70 -2.56 -1.61 -2.03
N GLN A 71 -2.88 -2.58 -1.17
CA GLN A 71 -3.63 -3.78 -1.55
C GLN A 71 -5.05 -3.44 -2.01
N ALA A 72 -5.76 -2.57 -1.29
CA ALA A 72 -7.10 -2.12 -1.68
C ALA A 72 -7.08 -1.37 -3.02
N GLN A 73 -6.04 -0.57 -3.28
CA GLN A 73 -5.88 0.12 -4.56
C GLN A 73 -5.50 -0.82 -5.69
N ALA A 74 -4.68 -1.85 -5.42
CA ALA A 74 -4.39 -2.90 -6.40
C ALA A 74 -5.66 -3.65 -6.79
N GLN A 75 -6.50 -4.02 -5.82
CA GLN A 75 -7.79 -4.65 -6.07
C GLN A 75 -8.72 -3.74 -6.90
N ARG A 76 -8.81 -2.45 -6.57
CA ARG A 76 -9.63 -1.49 -7.34
C ARG A 76 -9.13 -1.27 -8.77
N LEU A 77 -7.83 -1.40 -9.00
CA LEU A 77 -7.20 -1.22 -10.31
C LEU A 77 -7.08 -2.54 -11.09
N GLN A 78 -7.51 -3.66 -10.50
CA GLN A 78 -7.48 -4.96 -11.15
C GLN A 78 -8.36 -4.90 -12.42
N PRO A 79 -7.84 -5.33 -13.58
CA PRO A 79 -8.65 -5.44 -14.78
C PRO A 79 -9.78 -6.45 -14.56
N GLU A 80 -11.01 -6.03 -14.85
CA GLU A 80 -12.18 -6.92 -14.91
C GLU A 80 -12.48 -7.40 -16.34
N THR A 81 -11.75 -6.87 -17.32
CA THR A 81 -11.89 -7.27 -18.72
C THR A 81 -11.50 -8.74 -18.88
N PRO A 82 -12.37 -9.59 -19.46
CA PRO A 82 -12.04 -10.98 -19.73
C PRO A 82 -10.79 -11.12 -20.60
N LEU A 83 -10.01 -12.17 -20.34
CA LEU A 83 -8.90 -12.53 -21.22
C LEU A 83 -9.44 -12.90 -22.61
N PRO A 84 -8.83 -12.40 -23.71
CA PRO A 84 -9.29 -12.70 -25.06
C PRO A 84 -8.98 -14.14 -25.49
N ASP A 85 -8.11 -14.83 -24.74
CA ASP A 85 -7.63 -16.16 -25.02
C ASP A 85 -8.73 -17.23 -24.88
N ARG A 86 -8.72 -18.21 -25.78
CA ARG A 86 -9.67 -19.35 -25.76
C ARG A 86 -9.36 -20.38 -24.67
N GLN A 87 -8.17 -20.32 -24.10
CA GLN A 87 -7.69 -21.24 -23.07
C GLN A 87 -6.96 -20.42 -22.00
N THR A 88 -7.13 -20.79 -20.74
CA THR A 88 -6.51 -20.13 -19.59
C THR A 88 -5.88 -21.17 -18.69
N GLU A 89 -4.66 -20.93 -18.22
CA GLU A 89 -4.05 -21.69 -17.14
C GLU A 89 -4.47 -21.07 -15.80
N THR A 90 -4.86 -21.92 -14.85
CA THR A 90 -5.23 -21.52 -13.50
C THR A 90 -4.35 -22.27 -12.52
N ASP A 91 -3.70 -21.55 -11.61
CA ASP A 91 -2.96 -22.12 -10.49
C ASP A 91 -3.70 -21.82 -9.17
N GLU A 92 -3.79 -22.81 -8.29
CA GLU A 92 -4.47 -22.67 -7.00
C GLU A 92 -3.45 -22.40 -5.89
N MET A 93 -3.63 -21.28 -5.16
CA MET A 93 -2.82 -20.95 -4.00
C MET A 93 -3.61 -21.13 -2.70
N PHE A 94 -3.12 -21.98 -1.80
CA PHE A 94 -3.61 -22.09 -0.44
C PHE A 94 -2.83 -21.17 0.50
N GLN A 95 -3.47 -20.10 0.97
CA GLN A 95 -2.88 -19.19 1.96
C GLN A 95 -3.68 -19.22 3.26
N ASN A 96 -3.02 -19.56 4.36
CA ASN A 96 -3.60 -19.44 5.71
C ASN A 96 -3.88 -17.96 6.02
N ALA A 97 -5.15 -17.56 6.07
CA ALA A 97 -5.57 -16.19 6.35
C ALA A 97 -5.48 -15.79 7.84
N GLY A 98 -5.10 -16.74 8.71
CA GLY A 98 -4.89 -16.48 10.14
C GLY A 98 -6.17 -16.39 10.97
N GLU A 99 -7.31 -16.82 10.44
CA GLU A 99 -8.57 -16.89 11.19
C GLU A 99 -8.48 -18.01 12.25
N LYS A 100 -8.56 -17.63 13.53
CA LYS A 100 -8.69 -18.61 14.62
C LYS A 100 -10.17 -18.92 14.80
N ARG A 101 -10.58 -20.17 14.57
CA ARG A 101 -11.92 -20.63 14.95
C ARG A 101 -12.06 -20.50 16.47
N SER A 102 -13.01 -19.67 16.91
CA SER A 102 -13.45 -19.64 18.30
C SER A 102 -14.00 -21.02 18.65
N THR A 103 -13.36 -21.76 19.54
CA THR A 103 -13.99 -22.93 20.18
C THR A 103 -15.21 -22.42 20.95
N PRO A 104 -16.42 -22.99 20.78
CA PRO A 104 -17.53 -22.63 21.65
C PRO A 104 -17.12 -23.02 23.06
N SER A 105 -17.16 -22.07 23.99
CA SER A 105 -17.07 -22.38 25.41
C SER A 105 -18.24 -23.30 25.75
N GLY A 106 -17.93 -24.55 26.06
CA GLY A 106 -18.91 -25.52 26.53
C GLY A 106 -19.59 -25.01 27.80
N SER A 107 -20.93 -25.10 27.76
CA SER A 107 -21.91 -25.32 28.84
C SER A 107 -21.43 -25.21 30.29
#